data_AF-A0A0V1C646-F1
#
_entry.id   AF-A0A0V1C646-F1
#
_cell.length_a   1.000
_cell.length_b   1.000
_cell.length_c   1.000
_cell.angle_alpha   90.00
_cell.angle_beta   90.00
_cell.angle_gamma   90.00
#
_symmetry.space_group_name_H-M   'P 1'
#
loop_
_entity.id
_entity.type
_entity.pdbx_description
1 polymer ?
#
loop_
_entity_poly.entity_id
_entity_poly.type
_entity_poly.pdbx_seq_one_letter_code
_entity_poly.pdbx_strand_id
1 'polypeptide(L)'
;MFSIHVFKEGKLIPLVYCLTVRRDLPTYHEIFDNLILKAAALGVVLQPQTVICDFETALIPAVQASFPGVQIQGCYFHFCQAVLRKVAELGLRTRYLHEAETKKKIKMLMATAFLPLPEVPAAVDLLGRNVTGLIAALFDYFRREWMTPNRLPLWNVYNVQTRTNNHLEGWHLKMNRQAGKHHLSFYELLQLLIDEQGSTETLIQQVTSGRVTANDLRIKNNKYEEVQLRITALTAEYDGGTRTMEQFLKAVAYDVPEPINF
;
A
#
# COMPACT_ATOMS: atom_id res chain seq x y z
N MET A 1 -9.93 -13.95 0.10
CA MET A 1 -10.26 -13.40 -1.23
C MET A 1 -9.09 -12.54 -1.68
N PHE A 2 -8.61 -12.76 -2.89
CA PHE A 2 -7.68 -11.88 -3.59
C PHE A 2 -8.49 -11.00 -4.56
N SER A 3 -8.08 -9.76 -4.80
CA SER A 3 -8.81 -8.85 -5.69
C SER A 3 -7.88 -8.01 -6.52
N ILE A 4 -8.23 -7.78 -7.79
CA ILE A 4 -7.48 -6.95 -8.72
C ILE A 4 -8.29 -5.69 -9.00
N HIS A 5 -7.61 -4.56 -8.86
CA HIS A 5 -8.18 -3.24 -8.98
C HIS A 5 -7.38 -2.43 -10.00
N VAL A 6 -8.05 -1.51 -10.70
CA VAL A 6 -7.41 -0.65 -11.70
C VAL A 6 -7.64 0.81 -11.32
N PHE A 7 -6.60 1.62 -11.49
CA PHE A 7 -6.74 3.08 -11.42
C PHE A 7 -7.22 3.64 -12.75
N LYS A 8 -8.35 4.37 -12.74
CA LYS A 8 -8.87 5.12 -13.88
C LYS A 8 -9.31 6.50 -13.41
N GLU A 9 -8.76 7.55 -14.01
CA GLU A 9 -9.06 8.97 -13.69
C GLU A 9 -9.01 9.28 -12.18
N GLY A 10 -7.97 8.80 -11.48
CA GLY A 10 -7.81 9.02 -10.04
C GLY A 10 -8.75 8.21 -9.14
N LYS A 11 -9.55 7.28 -9.71
CA LYS A 11 -10.37 6.33 -8.95
C LYS A 11 -9.80 4.93 -9.04
N LEU A 12 -9.76 4.24 -7.90
CA LEU A 12 -9.52 2.80 -7.84
C LEU A 12 -10.84 2.07 -8.07
N ILE A 13 -10.86 1.16 -9.04
CA ILE A 13 -12.04 0.41 -9.46
C ILE A 13 -11.75 -1.09 -9.25
N PRO A 14 -12.50 -1.80 -8.38
CA PRO A 14 -12.40 -3.25 -8.29
C PRO A 14 -12.93 -3.88 -9.58
N LEU A 15 -12.18 -4.82 -10.17
CA LEU A 15 -12.60 -5.47 -11.42
C LEU A 15 -12.65 -6.99 -11.31
N VAL A 16 -11.81 -7.58 -10.47
CA VAL A 16 -11.69 -9.04 -10.37
C VAL A 16 -11.65 -9.45 -8.92
N TYR A 17 -12.44 -10.47 -8.57
CA TYR A 17 -12.46 -11.10 -7.27
C TYR A 17 -12.11 -12.58 -7.43
N CYS A 18 -11.11 -13.04 -6.69
CA CYS A 18 -10.61 -14.41 -6.72
C CYS A 18 -10.81 -15.04 -5.34
N LEU A 19 -11.68 -16.04 -5.26
CA LEU A 19 -11.85 -16.86 -4.07
C LEU A 19 -10.86 -18.02 -4.15
N THR A 20 -9.75 -17.87 -3.42
CA THR A 20 -8.71 -18.89 -3.31
C THR A 20 -8.47 -19.28 -1.86
N VAL A 21 -8.11 -20.54 -1.65
CA VAL A 21 -7.66 -21.12 -0.38
C VAL A 21 -6.14 -21.14 -0.26
N ARG A 22 -5.41 -20.95 -1.36
CA ARG A 22 -3.94 -20.95 -1.42
C ARG A 22 -3.39 -19.59 -1.86
N ARG A 23 -2.15 -19.32 -1.46
CA ARG A 23 -1.38 -18.11 -1.80
C ARG A 23 0.01 -18.48 -2.28
N ASP A 24 0.05 -19.41 -3.22
CA ASP A 24 1.28 -19.93 -3.82
C ASP A 24 1.42 -19.48 -5.28
N LEU A 25 2.62 -19.69 -5.83
CA LEU A 25 2.97 -19.23 -7.16
C LEU A 25 2.06 -19.83 -8.25
N PRO A 26 1.77 -21.15 -8.26
CA PRO A 26 0.85 -21.73 -9.24
C PRO A 26 -0.56 -21.12 -9.18
N THR A 27 -1.08 -20.86 -7.98
CA THR A 27 -2.40 -20.23 -7.82
C THR A 27 -2.43 -18.82 -8.41
N TYR A 28 -1.36 -18.03 -8.21
CA TYR A 28 -1.29 -16.70 -8.80
C TYR A 28 -1.14 -16.72 -10.33
N HIS A 29 -0.35 -17.66 -10.88
CA HIS A 29 -0.30 -17.87 -12.33
C HIS A 29 -1.67 -18.19 -12.89
N GLU A 30 -2.41 -19.12 -12.30
CA GLU A 30 -3.76 -19.47 -12.74
C GLU A 30 -4.70 -18.25 -12.72
N ILE A 31 -4.61 -17.40 -11.69
CA ILE A 31 -5.40 -16.16 -11.61
C ILE A 31 -5.05 -15.22 -12.79
N PHE A 32 -3.77 -14.96 -13.04
CA PHE A 32 -3.35 -14.04 -14.09
C PHE A 32 -3.58 -14.58 -15.50
N ASP A 33 -3.35 -15.88 -15.73
CA ASP A 33 -3.61 -16.54 -17.01
C ASP A 33 -5.11 -16.45 -17.35
N ASN A 34 -5.99 -16.75 -16.38
CA ASN A 34 -7.43 -16.61 -16.58
C ASN A 34 -7.84 -15.14 -16.84
N LEU A 35 -7.21 -14.18 -16.17
CA LEU A 35 -7.46 -12.76 -16.41
C LEU A 35 -7.05 -12.37 -17.83
N ILE A 36 -5.86 -12.77 -18.28
CA ILE A 36 -5.32 -12.47 -19.61
C ILE A 36 -6.21 -13.10 -20.69
N LEU A 37 -6.61 -14.37 -20.51
CA LEU A 37 -7.50 -15.06 -21.44
C LEU A 37 -8.87 -14.37 -21.55
N LYS A 38 -9.45 -13.97 -20.42
CA LYS A 38 -10.73 -13.24 -20.42
C LYS A 38 -10.62 -11.87 -21.07
N ALA A 39 -9.55 -11.13 -20.83
CA ALA A 39 -9.31 -9.85 -21.48
C ALA A 39 -9.15 -10.03 -23.00
N ALA A 40 -8.38 -11.03 -23.43
CA ALA A 40 -8.17 -11.33 -24.85
C ALA A 40 -9.48 -11.73 -25.56
N ALA A 41 -10.36 -12.50 -24.90
CA ALA A 41 -11.68 -12.83 -25.43
C ALA A 41 -12.58 -11.59 -25.63
N LEU A 42 -12.31 -10.50 -24.90
CA LEU A 42 -12.97 -9.20 -25.05
C LEU A 42 -12.22 -8.26 -26.02
N GLY A 43 -11.19 -8.74 -26.71
CA GLY A 43 -10.37 -7.93 -27.62
C GLY A 43 -9.42 -6.96 -26.92
N VAL A 44 -9.13 -7.17 -25.63
CA VAL A 44 -8.28 -6.30 -24.81
C VAL A 44 -6.95 -7.00 -24.53
N VAL A 45 -5.84 -6.31 -24.80
CA VAL A 45 -4.49 -6.75 -24.41
C VAL A 45 -4.09 -6.01 -23.13
N LEU A 46 -3.83 -6.74 -22.06
CA LEU A 46 -3.39 -6.16 -20.79
C LEU A 46 -1.89 -5.87 -20.83
N GLN A 47 -1.52 -4.59 -20.72
CA GLN A 47 -0.13 -4.14 -20.64
C GLN A 47 0.03 -3.13 -19.50
N PRO A 48 -0.04 -3.57 -18.23
CA PRO A 48 0.16 -2.67 -17.10
C PRO A 48 1.59 -2.13 -17.09
N GLN A 49 1.74 -0.82 -16.92
CA GLN A 49 3.06 -0.20 -16.73
C GLN A 49 3.58 -0.43 -15.30
N THR A 50 2.69 -0.34 -14.33
CA THR A 50 2.99 -0.52 -12.90
C THR A 50 1.94 -1.40 -12.26
N VAL A 51 2.37 -2.35 -11.43
CA VAL A 51 1.49 -3.11 -10.53
C VAL A 51 1.89 -2.81 -9.10
N ILE A 52 0.92 -2.37 -8.31
CA ILE A 52 1.07 -2.16 -6.87
C ILE A 52 0.53 -3.40 -6.16
N CYS A 53 1.36 -4.09 -5.39
CA CYS A 53 0.96 -5.32 -4.71
C CYS A 53 1.48 -5.39 -3.27
N ASP A 54 1.03 -6.39 -2.52
CA ASP A 54 1.64 -6.73 -1.24
C ASP A 54 3.01 -7.40 -1.44
N PHE A 55 3.69 -7.71 -0.33
CA PHE A 55 5.01 -8.35 -0.33
C PHE A 55 4.91 -9.87 -0.23
N GLU A 56 3.83 -10.49 -0.73
CA GLU A 56 3.74 -11.94 -0.75
C GLU A 56 4.78 -12.54 -1.70
N THR A 57 5.58 -13.48 -1.19
CA THR A 57 6.74 -14.07 -1.90
C THR A 57 6.38 -14.65 -3.27
N ALA A 58 5.17 -15.18 -3.41
CA ALA A 58 4.69 -15.78 -4.65
C ALA A 58 4.05 -14.78 -5.63
N LEU A 59 3.56 -13.64 -5.15
CA LEU A 59 2.80 -12.71 -5.97
C LEU A 59 3.70 -11.93 -6.95
N ILE A 60 4.82 -11.41 -6.47
CA ILE A 60 5.74 -10.61 -7.30
C ILE A 60 6.28 -11.42 -8.50
N PRO A 61 6.82 -12.65 -8.32
CA PRO A 61 7.24 -13.46 -9.45
C PRO A 61 6.09 -13.80 -10.41
N ALA A 62 4.88 -14.07 -9.89
CA ALA A 62 3.72 -14.36 -10.72
C ALA A 62 3.36 -13.17 -11.63
N VAL A 63 3.34 -11.95 -11.07
CA VAL A 63 3.06 -10.73 -11.83
C VAL A 63 4.13 -10.48 -12.90
N GLN A 64 5.41 -10.61 -12.55
CA GLN A 64 6.52 -10.39 -13.50
C GLN A 64 6.51 -11.40 -14.64
N ALA A 65 6.17 -12.65 -14.36
CA ALA A 65 6.04 -13.68 -15.39
C ALA A 65 4.81 -13.45 -16.29
N SER A 66 3.71 -12.97 -15.72
CA SER A 66 2.46 -12.72 -16.46
C SER A 66 2.50 -11.45 -17.30
N PHE A 67 3.25 -10.44 -16.85
CA PHE A 67 3.38 -9.14 -17.51
C PHE A 67 4.86 -8.74 -17.66
N PRO A 68 5.56 -9.22 -18.69
CA PRO A 68 6.96 -8.89 -18.91
C PRO A 68 7.20 -7.37 -19.01
N GLY A 69 8.19 -6.87 -18.27
CA GLY A 69 8.56 -5.44 -18.27
C GLY A 69 7.72 -4.55 -17.35
N VAL A 70 6.74 -5.11 -16.64
CA VAL A 70 5.97 -4.37 -15.63
C VAL A 70 6.85 -3.87 -14.49
N GLN A 71 6.63 -2.65 -14.04
CA GLN A 71 7.23 -2.13 -12.82
C GLN A 71 6.44 -2.63 -11.61
N ILE A 72 7.13 -3.23 -10.65
CA ILE A 72 6.51 -3.68 -9.40
C ILE A 72 6.76 -2.63 -8.33
N GLN A 73 5.67 -2.16 -7.73
CA GLN A 73 5.72 -1.31 -6.54
C GLN A 73 5.08 -2.08 -5.38
N GLY A 74 5.80 -2.20 -4.28
CA GLY A 74 5.25 -2.67 -3.02
C GLY A 74 4.34 -1.61 -2.40
N CYS A 75 3.19 -2.03 -1.88
CA CYS A 75 2.25 -1.16 -1.20
C CYS A 75 2.85 -0.60 0.10
N TYR A 76 2.94 0.73 0.22
CA TYR A 76 3.51 1.38 1.41
C TYR A 76 2.75 1.04 2.70
N PHE A 77 1.43 0.91 2.63
CA PHE A 77 0.63 0.52 3.78
C PHE A 77 0.97 -0.89 4.28
N HIS A 78 1.08 -1.87 3.37
CA HIS A 78 1.44 -3.23 3.74
C HIS A 78 2.89 -3.31 4.26
N PHE A 79 3.78 -2.45 3.77
CA PHE A 79 5.10 -2.26 4.34
C PHE A 79 5.02 -1.77 5.79
N CYS A 80 4.28 -0.69 6.06
CA CYS A 80 4.06 -0.19 7.43
C CYS A 80 3.47 -1.27 8.34
N GLN A 81 2.45 -2.00 7.87
CA GLN A 81 1.86 -3.11 8.62
C GLN A 81 2.88 -4.21 8.94
N ALA A 82 3.76 -4.55 8.00
CA ALA A 82 4.79 -5.57 8.23
C ALA A 82 5.81 -5.10 9.28
N VAL A 83 6.24 -3.84 9.24
CA VAL A 83 7.09 -3.25 10.28
C VAL A 83 6.39 -3.27 11.65
N LEU A 84 5.12 -2.86 11.71
CA LEU A 84 4.34 -2.86 12.94
C LEU A 84 4.06 -4.27 13.49
N ARG A 85 3.84 -5.28 12.62
CA ARG A 85 3.80 -6.68 13.05
C ARG A 85 5.11 -7.09 13.72
N LYS A 86 6.26 -6.71 13.15
CA LYS A 86 7.55 -6.95 13.80
C LYS A 86 7.68 -6.26 15.15
N VAL A 87 7.21 -5.01 15.26
CA VAL A 87 7.16 -4.28 16.54
C VAL A 87 6.37 -5.09 17.58
N ALA A 88 5.21 -5.64 17.21
CA ALA A 88 4.42 -6.48 18.10
C ALA A 88 5.13 -7.80 18.46
N GLU A 89 5.72 -8.49 17.48
CA GLU A 89 6.48 -9.74 17.69
C GLU A 89 7.67 -9.56 18.64
N LEU A 90 8.32 -8.40 18.60
CA LEU A 90 9.43 -8.05 19.49
C LEU A 90 8.96 -7.63 20.90
N GLY A 91 7.66 -7.63 21.18
CA GLY A 91 7.11 -7.18 22.47
C GLY A 91 7.08 -5.66 22.65
N LEU A 92 7.27 -4.88 21.59
CA LEU A 92 7.31 -3.41 21.64
C LEU A 92 5.91 -2.76 21.53
N ARG A 93 4.82 -3.52 21.37
CA ARG A 93 3.46 -2.98 21.16
C ARG A 93 3.05 -1.97 22.24
N THR A 94 3.17 -2.33 23.52
CA THR A 94 2.82 -1.45 24.64
C THR A 94 3.63 -0.16 24.62
N ARG A 95 4.94 -0.26 24.35
CA ARG A 95 5.84 0.90 24.26
C ARG A 95 5.50 1.78 23.07
N TYR A 96 5.16 1.19 21.92
CA TYR A 96 4.69 1.95 20.75
C TYR A 96 3.40 2.73 21.05
N LEU A 97 2.47 2.16 21.81
CA LEU A 97 1.18 2.80 22.11
C LEU A 97 1.32 3.92 23.16
N HIS A 98 2.23 3.78 24.12
CA HIS A 98 2.28 4.67 25.29
C HIS A 98 3.56 5.54 25.40
N GLU A 99 4.65 5.21 24.72
CA GLU A 99 5.89 5.99 24.74
C GLU A 99 6.04 6.80 23.44
N ALA A 100 5.86 8.13 23.54
CA ALA A 100 5.92 9.05 22.40
C ALA A 100 7.23 8.94 21.61
N GLU A 101 8.38 8.80 22.29
CA GLU A 101 9.68 8.69 21.62
C GLU A 101 9.87 7.35 20.89
N THR A 102 9.39 6.24 21.46
CA THR A 102 9.41 4.92 20.79
C THR A 102 8.50 4.95 19.55
N LYS A 103 7.28 5.49 19.68
CA LYS A 103 6.34 5.67 18.57
C LYS A 103 6.97 6.51 17.46
N LYS A 104 7.50 7.68 17.80
CA LYS A 104 8.13 8.61 16.86
C LYS A 104 9.30 7.98 16.14
N LYS A 105 10.20 7.27 16.85
CA LYS A 105 11.36 6.60 16.25
C LYS A 105 10.94 5.54 15.21
N ILE A 106 9.94 4.71 15.56
CA ILE A 106 9.43 3.67 14.65
C ILE A 106 8.73 4.29 13.43
N LYS A 107 7.97 5.37 13.62
CA LYS A 107 7.34 6.10 12.51
C LYS A 107 8.38 6.78 11.60
N MET A 108 9.45 7.34 12.16
CA MET A 108 10.57 7.86 11.37
C MET A 108 11.28 6.75 10.58
N LEU A 109 11.42 5.54 11.13
CA LEU A 109 11.96 4.40 10.40
C LEU A 109 11.08 4.05 9.19
N MET A 110 9.75 4.02 9.35
CA MET A 110 8.82 3.82 8.21
C MET A 110 8.86 4.98 7.21
N ALA A 111 9.05 6.22 7.69
CA ALA A 111 9.15 7.41 6.84
C ALA A 111 10.39 7.44 5.94
N THR A 112 11.39 6.59 6.17
CA THR A 112 12.55 6.44 5.27
C THR A 112 12.14 6.02 3.86
N ALA A 113 10.94 5.47 3.68
CA ALA A 113 10.38 5.15 2.37
C ALA A 113 10.21 6.39 1.47
N PHE A 114 10.16 7.59 2.05
CA PHE A 114 10.00 8.85 1.33
C PHE A 114 11.31 9.59 1.11
N LEU A 115 12.46 8.94 1.31
CA LEU A 115 13.77 9.52 0.98
C LEU A 115 14.24 9.05 -0.39
N PRO A 116 15.11 9.84 -1.06
CA PRO A 116 15.86 9.35 -2.20
C PRO A 116 16.49 7.99 -1.88
N LEU A 117 16.32 7.03 -2.78
CA LEU A 117 16.77 5.64 -2.57
C LEU A 117 18.23 5.53 -2.08
N PRO A 118 19.21 6.31 -2.60
CA PRO A 118 20.60 6.24 -2.14
C PRO A 118 20.81 6.73 -0.70
N GLU A 119 19.90 7.53 -0.16
CA GLU A 119 20.02 8.14 1.17
C GLU A 119 19.39 7.29 2.28
N VAL A 120 18.55 6.32 1.92
CA VAL A 120 17.86 5.43 2.87
C VAL A 120 18.84 4.75 3.84
N PRO A 121 20.00 4.19 3.42
CA PRO A 121 20.92 3.57 4.36
C PRO A 121 21.46 4.54 5.41
N ALA A 122 21.88 5.74 4.99
CA ALA A 122 22.40 6.76 5.90
C ALA A 122 21.32 7.23 6.90
N ALA A 123 20.07 7.33 6.46
CA ALA A 123 18.93 7.67 7.31
C ALA A 123 18.65 6.60 8.37
N VAL A 124 18.64 5.32 7.98
CA VAL A 124 18.43 4.21 8.92
C VAL A 124 19.54 4.17 9.96
N ASP A 125 20.79 4.39 9.54
CA ASP A 125 21.93 4.43 10.45
C ASP A 125 21.87 5.63 11.40
N LEU A 126 21.48 6.82 10.91
CA LEU A 126 21.24 8.00 11.75
C LEU A 126 20.19 7.73 12.82
N LEU A 127 19.04 7.16 12.43
CA LEU A 127 17.95 6.86 13.36
C LEU A 127 18.31 5.77 14.37
N GLY A 128 19.14 4.80 13.96
CA GLY A 128 19.67 3.72 14.78
C GLY A 128 20.82 4.11 15.69
N ARG A 129 21.30 5.37 15.67
CA ARG A 129 22.28 5.82 16.67
C ARG A 129 21.64 5.80 18.06
N ASN A 130 22.35 5.23 19.02
CA ASN A 130 21.96 5.18 20.44
C ASN A 130 20.65 4.42 20.73
N VAL A 131 20.17 3.56 19.83
CA VAL A 131 19.08 2.63 20.17
C VAL A 131 19.66 1.39 20.85
N THR A 132 18.96 0.88 21.86
CA THR A 132 19.38 -0.31 22.61
C THR A 132 18.23 -1.30 22.77
N GLY A 133 18.56 -2.53 23.18
CA GLY A 133 17.59 -3.57 23.46
C GLY A 133 16.69 -3.91 22.26
N LEU A 134 15.39 -4.02 22.51
CA LEU A 134 14.40 -4.44 21.50
C LEU A 134 14.27 -3.46 20.32
N ILE A 135 14.56 -2.17 20.52
CA ILE A 135 14.57 -1.20 19.41
C ILE A 135 15.76 -1.47 18.48
N ALA A 136 16.95 -1.77 19.02
CA ALA A 136 18.09 -2.18 18.18
C ALA A 136 17.77 -3.44 17.36
N ALA A 137 17.13 -4.44 17.97
CA ALA A 137 16.69 -5.65 17.29
C ALA A 137 15.71 -5.38 16.13
N LEU A 138 14.85 -4.36 16.25
CA LEU A 138 13.97 -3.92 15.17
C LEU A 138 14.77 -3.34 14.00
N PHE A 139 15.78 -2.50 14.27
CA PHE A 139 16.63 -1.92 13.22
C PHE A 139 17.46 -2.99 12.51
N ASP A 140 17.98 -3.97 13.23
CA ASP A 140 18.73 -5.08 12.62
C ASP A 140 17.85 -5.95 11.74
N TYR A 141 16.62 -6.25 12.20
CA TYR A 141 15.61 -6.87 11.36
C TYR A 141 15.32 -6.03 10.12
N PHE A 142 15.14 -4.71 10.29
CA PHE A 142 14.80 -3.82 9.19
C PHE A 142 15.86 -3.83 8.09
N ARG A 143 17.14 -3.74 8.46
CA ARG A 143 18.27 -3.83 7.52
C ARG A 143 18.27 -5.16 6.76
N ARG A 144 18.13 -6.29 7.48
CA ARG A 144 18.18 -7.62 6.89
C ARG A 144 17.00 -7.90 5.96
N GLU A 145 15.81 -7.50 6.37
CA GLU A 145 14.57 -7.85 5.67
C GLU A 145 14.26 -6.88 4.53
N TRP A 146 14.41 -5.57 4.77
CA TRP A 146 13.88 -4.53 3.90
C TRP A 146 14.95 -3.84 3.06
N MET A 147 16.22 -3.82 3.49
CA MET A 147 17.28 -3.10 2.78
C MET A 147 18.12 -3.98 1.85
N THR A 148 17.60 -5.12 1.41
CA THR A 148 18.27 -5.92 0.38
C THR A 148 18.14 -5.26 -1.00
N PRO A 149 19.07 -5.47 -1.95
CA PRO A 149 19.02 -4.85 -3.28
C PRO A 149 17.70 -5.07 -4.03
N ASN A 150 17.09 -6.26 -3.85
CA ASN A 150 15.85 -6.63 -4.53
C ASN A 150 14.60 -6.10 -3.82
N ARG A 151 14.68 -5.74 -2.54
CA ARG A 151 13.51 -5.34 -1.74
C ARG A 151 13.47 -3.85 -1.45
N LEU A 152 14.61 -3.20 -1.28
CA LEU A 152 14.72 -1.77 -1.02
C LEU A 152 13.94 -0.91 -2.05
N PRO A 153 14.07 -1.15 -3.37
CA PRO A 153 13.30 -0.39 -4.36
C PRO A 153 11.79 -0.62 -4.28
N LEU A 154 11.34 -1.79 -3.80
CA LEU A 154 9.92 -2.15 -3.82
C LEU A 154 9.09 -1.32 -2.83
N TRP A 155 9.61 -0.99 -1.65
CA TRP A 155 8.86 -0.24 -0.64
C TRP A 155 9.20 1.25 -0.60
N ASN A 156 10.24 1.68 -1.35
CA ASN A 156 10.55 3.09 -1.50
C ASN A 156 9.45 3.75 -2.34
N VAL A 157 8.93 4.87 -1.84
CA VAL A 157 7.83 5.65 -2.43
C VAL A 157 8.19 7.13 -2.60
N TYR A 158 9.48 7.43 -2.69
CA TYR A 158 9.96 8.76 -2.99
C TYR A 158 9.49 9.19 -4.39
N ASN A 159 8.84 10.35 -4.47
CA ASN A 159 8.19 10.88 -5.69
C ASN A 159 7.17 9.96 -6.37
N VAL A 160 6.65 8.96 -5.65
CA VAL A 160 5.55 8.14 -6.13
C VAL A 160 4.23 8.83 -5.77
N GLN A 161 3.35 9.06 -6.75
CA GLN A 161 2.05 9.69 -6.50
C GLN A 161 1.05 8.70 -5.90
N THR A 162 1.05 7.45 -6.35
CA THR A 162 0.14 6.40 -5.90
C THR A 162 0.89 5.41 -5.00
N ARG A 163 0.86 5.67 -3.69
CA ARG A 163 1.74 5.02 -2.71
C ARG A 163 1.04 3.96 -1.88
N THR A 164 -0.23 4.22 -1.59
CA THR A 164 -1.04 3.41 -0.69
C THR A 164 -2.29 2.94 -1.40
N ASN A 165 -2.70 1.77 -0.95
CA ASN A 165 -4.00 1.23 -1.19
C ASN A 165 -5.07 1.90 -0.32
N ASN A 166 -4.98 3.19 0.03
CA ASN A 166 -6.01 3.84 0.87
C ASN A 166 -7.40 3.69 0.24
N HIS A 167 -7.49 3.72 -1.09
CA HIS A 167 -8.73 3.38 -1.79
C HIS A 167 -9.14 1.93 -1.60
N LEU A 168 -8.20 0.98 -1.64
CA LEU A 168 -8.47 -0.44 -1.36
C LEU A 168 -8.76 -0.69 0.12
N GLU A 169 -8.18 0.03 1.06
CA GLU A 169 -8.50 -0.02 2.48
C GLU A 169 -9.87 0.58 2.72
N GLY A 170 -10.17 1.73 2.12
CA GLY A 170 -11.50 2.32 2.11
C GLY A 170 -12.52 1.33 1.53
N TRP A 171 -12.14 0.62 0.48
CA TRP A 171 -12.92 -0.47 -0.11
C TRP A 171 -13.05 -1.67 0.86
N HIS A 172 -11.97 -2.16 1.46
CA HIS A 172 -12.00 -3.24 2.44
C HIS A 172 -12.82 -2.87 3.67
N LEU A 173 -12.73 -1.64 4.16
CA LEU A 173 -13.52 -1.11 5.26
C LEU A 173 -15.00 -1.01 4.89
N LYS A 174 -15.31 -0.54 3.68
CA LYS A 174 -16.67 -0.53 3.14
C LYS A 174 -17.22 -1.96 3.09
N MET A 175 -16.48 -2.89 2.48
CA MET A 175 -16.86 -4.30 2.35
C MET A 175 -17.07 -4.95 3.71
N ASN A 176 -16.15 -4.74 4.67
CA ASN A 176 -16.28 -5.29 6.02
C ASN A 176 -17.46 -4.68 6.79
N ARG A 177 -17.74 -3.38 6.61
CA ARG A 177 -18.92 -2.73 7.21
C ARG A 177 -20.22 -3.27 6.62
N GLN A 178 -20.28 -3.44 5.30
CA GLN A 178 -21.44 -4.01 4.60
C GLN A 178 -21.64 -5.48 4.97
N ALA A 179 -20.56 -6.24 5.13
CA ALA A 179 -20.61 -7.62 5.62
C ALA A 179 -21.25 -7.69 7.02
N GLY A 180 -20.99 -6.70 7.88
CA GLY A 180 -21.60 -6.59 9.21
C GLY A 180 -21.18 -7.67 10.22
N LYS A 181 -20.37 -8.65 9.81
CA LYS A 181 -19.89 -9.77 10.62
C LYS A 181 -18.57 -10.33 10.10
N HIS A 182 -17.86 -11.06 10.97
CA HIS A 182 -16.55 -11.63 10.65
C HIS A 182 -16.59 -12.86 9.72
N HIS A 183 -17.71 -13.60 9.73
CA HIS A 183 -17.85 -14.83 8.95
C HIS A 183 -19.11 -14.76 8.09
N LEU A 184 -18.91 -14.73 6.77
CA LEU A 184 -19.96 -14.82 5.76
C LEU A 184 -20.04 -16.25 5.25
N SER A 185 -21.26 -16.74 5.04
CA SER A 185 -21.47 -17.90 4.16
C SER A 185 -21.09 -17.54 2.73
N PHE A 186 -20.87 -18.56 1.89
CA PHE A 186 -20.54 -18.35 0.49
C PHE A 186 -21.58 -17.49 -0.24
N TYR A 187 -22.87 -17.74 0.00
CA TYR A 187 -23.95 -17.00 -0.65
C TYR A 187 -24.05 -15.55 -0.18
N GLU A 188 -23.79 -15.28 1.10
CA GLU A 188 -23.74 -13.92 1.61
C GLU A 188 -22.56 -13.15 1.03
N LEU A 189 -21.39 -13.79 0.90
CA LEU A 189 -20.25 -13.20 0.23
C LEU A 189 -20.53 -12.94 -1.25
N LEU A 190 -21.18 -13.89 -1.94
CA LEU A 190 -21.55 -13.73 -3.35
C LEU A 190 -22.51 -12.55 -3.54
N GLN A 191 -23.54 -12.43 -2.70
CA GLN A 191 -24.46 -11.30 -2.77
C GLN A 191 -23.74 -9.96 -2.54
N LEU A 192 -22.85 -9.91 -1.55
CA LEU A 192 -22.03 -8.71 -1.29
C LEU A 192 -21.18 -8.32 -2.50
N LEU A 193 -20.60 -9.29 -3.21
CA LEU A 193 -19.82 -9.03 -4.43
C LEU A 193 -20.69 -8.59 -5.61
N ILE A 194 -21.92 -9.10 -5.73
CA ILE A 194 -22.90 -8.66 -6.74
C ILE A 194 -23.31 -7.20 -6.47
N ASP A 195 -23.59 -6.86 -5.21
CA ASP A 195 -23.96 -5.49 -4.83
C ASP A 195 -22.79 -4.51 -5.07
N GLU A 196 -21.56 -4.97 -4.81
CA GLU A 196 -20.36 -4.19 -5.11
C GLU A 196 -20.13 -4.02 -6.62
N GLN A 197 -20.43 -5.04 -7.42
CA GLN A 197 -20.39 -4.96 -8.88
C GLN A 197 -21.37 -3.89 -9.39
N GLY A 198 -22.62 -3.87 -8.91
CA GLY A 198 -23.59 -2.83 -9.31
C GLY A 198 -23.16 -1.41 -8.91
N SER A 199 -22.53 -1.27 -7.74
CA SER A 199 -21.92 0.00 -7.31
C SER A 199 -20.76 0.43 -8.23
N THR A 200 -19.96 -0.54 -8.67
CA THR A 200 -18.79 -0.33 -9.53
C THR A 200 -19.21 0.07 -10.94
N GLU A 201 -20.23 -0.57 -11.51
CA GLU A 201 -20.78 -0.21 -12.82
C GLU A 201 -21.34 1.21 -12.83
N THR A 202 -22.04 1.60 -11.75
CA THR A 202 -22.51 2.98 -11.56
C THR A 202 -21.33 3.96 -11.54
N LEU A 203 -20.24 3.64 -10.84
CA LEU A 203 -19.03 4.46 -10.82
C LEU A 203 -18.39 4.55 -12.22
N ILE A 204 -18.29 3.44 -12.96
CA ILE A 204 -17.73 3.41 -14.32
C ILE A 204 -18.57 4.29 -15.26
N GLN A 205 -19.90 4.22 -15.19
CA GLN A 205 -20.78 5.07 -15.99
C GLN A 205 -20.61 6.56 -15.63
N GLN A 206 -20.50 6.88 -14.34
CA GLN A 206 -20.25 8.24 -13.87
C GLN A 206 -18.93 8.79 -14.44
N VAL A 207 -17.83 8.04 -14.31
CA VAL A 207 -16.51 8.41 -14.83
C VAL A 207 -16.55 8.56 -16.35
N THR A 208 -17.14 7.58 -17.06
CA THR A 208 -17.14 7.57 -18.54
C THR A 208 -18.05 8.64 -19.15
N SER A 209 -19.13 9.03 -18.46
CA SER A 209 -20.05 10.07 -18.95
C SER A 209 -19.57 11.51 -18.70
N GLY A 210 -18.41 11.70 -18.04
CA GLY A 210 -17.92 13.01 -17.63
C GLY A 210 -18.84 13.74 -16.64
N ARG A 211 -19.90 13.07 -16.13
CA ARG A 211 -20.85 13.60 -15.14
C ARG A 211 -20.27 13.66 -13.73
N VAL A 212 -19.09 13.09 -13.54
CA VAL A 212 -18.27 13.36 -12.37
C VAL A 212 -17.66 14.74 -12.54
N THR A 213 -18.23 15.74 -11.88
CA THR A 213 -17.56 17.03 -11.83
C THR A 213 -16.27 16.90 -11.02
N ALA A 214 -15.25 17.71 -11.32
CA ALA A 214 -14.04 17.80 -10.49
C ALA A 214 -14.36 18.07 -9.01
N ASN A 215 -15.54 18.63 -8.71
CA ASN A 215 -16.05 18.86 -7.35
C ASN A 215 -16.58 17.59 -6.68
N ASP A 216 -17.25 16.68 -7.38
CA ASP A 216 -17.71 15.39 -6.82
C ASP A 216 -16.55 14.44 -6.48
N LEU A 217 -15.42 14.59 -7.20
CA LEU A 217 -14.16 13.89 -6.91
C LEU A 217 -13.50 14.39 -5.63
N ARG A 218 -13.48 15.70 -5.43
CA ARG A 218 -12.83 16.39 -4.31
C ARG A 218 -13.53 16.11 -2.97
N ILE A 219 -14.86 16.22 -2.93
CA ILE A 219 -15.63 16.22 -1.66
C ILE A 219 -15.47 14.90 -0.86
N LYS A 220 -15.20 13.75 -1.52
CA LYS A 220 -15.00 12.46 -0.83
C LYS A 220 -13.53 12.15 -0.48
N ASN A 221 -12.55 12.90 -0.98
CA ASN A 221 -11.12 12.57 -0.91
C ASN A 221 -10.24 13.57 -0.10
N ASN A 222 -10.81 14.63 0.47
CA ASN A 222 -10.05 15.75 1.07
C ASN A 222 -8.85 15.33 1.94
N LYS A 223 -9.03 14.41 2.90
CA LYS A 223 -7.93 14.02 3.81
C LYS A 223 -6.73 13.38 3.10
N TYR A 224 -6.97 12.62 2.03
CA TYR A 224 -5.90 11.93 1.30
C TYR A 224 -5.15 12.88 0.38
N GLU A 225 -5.89 13.72 -0.34
CA GLU A 225 -5.30 14.78 -1.15
C GLU A 225 -4.50 15.73 -0.27
N GLU A 226 -5.00 16.08 0.93
CA GLU A 226 -4.27 16.86 1.92
C GLU A 226 -2.96 16.19 2.37
N VAL A 227 -2.99 14.89 2.71
CA VAL A 227 -1.77 14.15 3.07
C VAL A 227 -0.81 14.06 1.89
N GLN A 228 -1.32 13.83 0.68
CA GLN A 228 -0.50 13.77 -0.54
C GLN A 228 0.17 15.12 -0.81
N LEU A 229 -0.58 16.21 -0.75
CA LEU A 229 -0.10 17.58 -0.92
C LEU A 229 0.93 17.93 0.16
N ARG A 230 0.67 17.57 1.42
CA ARG A 230 1.59 17.80 2.53
C ARG A 230 2.91 17.07 2.32
N ILE A 231 2.88 15.77 2.02
CA ILE A 231 4.12 15.02 1.78
C ILE A 231 4.86 15.60 0.56
N THR A 232 4.15 15.99 -0.49
CA THR A 232 4.75 16.62 -1.67
C THR A 232 5.46 17.93 -1.32
N ALA A 233 4.84 18.78 -0.49
CA ALA A 233 5.44 20.02 -0.01
C ALA A 233 6.67 19.74 0.88
N LEU A 234 6.58 18.77 1.80
CA LEU A 234 7.71 18.38 2.65
C LEU A 234 8.89 17.84 1.83
N THR A 235 8.59 17.07 0.76
CA THR A 235 9.60 16.56 -0.17
C THR A 235 10.26 17.70 -0.93
N ALA A 236 9.49 18.65 -1.46
CA ALA A 236 10.05 19.82 -2.15
C ALA A 236 10.95 20.67 -1.23
N GLU A 237 10.56 20.85 0.03
CA GLU A 237 11.37 21.54 1.04
C GLU A 237 12.67 20.78 1.37
N TYR A 238 12.61 19.45 1.41
CA TYR A 238 13.78 18.58 1.59
C TYR A 238 14.74 18.64 0.40
N ASP A 239 14.22 18.45 -0.82
CA ASP A 239 14.98 18.50 -2.06
C ASP A 239 15.61 19.88 -2.28
N GLY A 240 14.92 20.95 -1.85
CA GLY A 240 15.42 22.33 -1.87
C GLY A 240 16.41 22.67 -0.75
N GLY A 241 16.75 21.71 0.13
CA GLY A 241 17.72 21.89 1.22
C GLY A 241 17.24 22.74 2.40
N THR A 242 15.96 23.12 2.43
CA THR A 242 15.36 23.91 3.52
C THR A 242 15.02 23.07 4.75
N ARG A 243 14.97 21.74 4.60
CA ARG A 243 14.85 20.78 5.70
C ARG A 243 16.03 19.81 5.71
N THR A 244 16.55 19.55 6.90
CA THR A 244 17.46 18.41 7.12
C THR A 244 16.70 17.09 7.01
N MET A 245 17.44 16.00 6.77
CA MET A 245 16.90 14.63 6.71
C MET A 245 16.09 14.26 7.97
N GLU A 246 16.61 14.60 9.15
CA GLU A 246 15.91 14.30 10.40
C GLU A 246 14.60 15.10 10.54
N GLN A 247 14.60 16.39 10.16
CA GLN A 247 13.40 17.23 10.16
C GLN A 247 12.35 16.72 9.18
N PHE A 248 12.78 16.29 7.97
CA PHE A 248 11.90 15.70 6.98
C PHE A 248 11.25 14.41 7.49
N LEU A 249 12.06 13.45 7.99
CA LEU A 249 11.57 12.19 8.54
C LEU A 249 10.61 12.40 9.71
N LYS A 250 10.90 13.36 10.59
CA LYS A 250 10.02 13.71 11.71
C LYS A 250 8.69 14.29 11.23
N ALA A 251 8.69 15.10 10.17
CA ALA A 251 7.47 15.67 9.61
C ALA A 251 6.61 14.59 8.91
N VAL A 252 7.22 13.74 8.09
CA VAL A 252 6.52 12.65 7.39
C VAL A 252 6.00 11.58 8.36
N ALA A 253 6.68 11.35 9.50
CA ALA A 253 6.27 10.40 10.53
C ALA A 253 4.84 10.62 11.05
N TYR A 254 4.32 11.85 11.00
CA TYR A 254 2.94 12.15 11.39
C TYR A 254 1.90 11.57 10.43
N ASP A 255 2.24 11.43 9.16
CA ASP A 255 1.35 10.96 8.10
C ASP A 255 1.51 9.45 7.81
N VAL A 256 2.39 8.75 8.55
CA VAL A 256 2.55 7.30 8.47
C VAL A 256 1.27 6.61 8.92
N PRO A 257 0.68 5.72 8.09
CA PRO A 257 -0.58 5.07 8.41
C PRO A 257 -0.43 4.08 9.57
N GLU A 258 -1.50 3.95 10.35
CA GLU A 258 -1.62 2.97 11.44
C GLU A 258 -2.86 2.11 11.16
N PRO A 259 -2.77 0.77 11.21
CA PRO A 259 -3.95 -0.06 11.12
C PRO A 259 -4.85 0.19 12.33
N ILE A 260 -6.17 0.19 12.11
CA ILE A 260 -7.20 0.56 13.10
C ILE A 260 -7.09 -0.26 14.40
N ASN A 261 -6.50 -1.45 14.35
CA ASN A 261 -6.39 -2.38 15.49
C ASN A 261 -4.93 -2.69 15.90
N PHE A 262 -3.98 -1.77 15.64
CA PHE A 262 -2.61 -1.90 16.14
C PHE A 262 -2.46 -1.74 17.66
#